data_AF-A0A3D4FUD3-F1
#
_entry.id   AF-A0A3D4FUD3-F1
#
_cell.length_a   1.000
_cell.length_b   1.000
_cell.length_c   1.000
_cell.angle_alpha   90.00
_cell.angle_beta   90.00
_cell.angle_gamma   90.00
#
_symmetry.space_group_name_H-M   'P 1'
#
loop_
_entity.id
_entity.type
_entity.pdbx_description
1 polymer ?
#
loop_
_entity_poly.entity_id
_entity_poly.type
_entity_poly.pdbx_seq_one_letter_code
_entity_poly.pdbx_strand_id
1 'polypeptide(L)'
;AYRGPVAEADLAVLLEFYEMGRADGGSFDAGIELALRRLLVSPEFLVRIEADPATVDPATPYRVSDFELASRLSFFLWSSIPDDELLTLAERGELSAPATLERQVRRMVADPRSGSLTSNFAGQWLQLRNLATVVRPGDPYSLAFDETLRQAMIQETELFFDSVVRNDRSVFDLLTADYTFLNERLAGHYNVPNV
;
A
#
# COMPACT_ATOMS: atom_id res chain seq x y z
N ALA A 1 9.61 13.52 3.72
CA ALA A 1 8.17 13.71 4.04
C ALA A 1 7.44 14.14 2.79
N TYR A 2 7.92 15.20 2.11
CA TYR A 2 7.61 15.41 0.69
C TYR A 2 8.02 14.17 -0.12
N ARG A 3 7.18 13.78 -1.07
CA ARG A 3 7.30 12.55 -1.87
C ARG A 3 8.02 12.80 -3.21
N GLY A 4 8.95 13.77 -3.19
CA GLY A 4 9.68 14.28 -4.34
C GLY A 4 10.78 15.26 -3.88
N PRO A 5 11.41 15.99 -4.81
CA PRO A 5 12.42 17.00 -4.47
C PRO A 5 11.80 18.07 -3.57
N VAL A 6 12.53 18.48 -2.54
CA VAL A 6 12.10 19.57 -1.66
C VAL A 6 12.46 20.88 -2.33
N ALA A 7 11.47 21.71 -2.66
CA ALA A 7 11.73 23.04 -3.20
C ALA A 7 12.25 23.97 -2.10
N GLU A 8 13.01 24.99 -2.47
CA GLU A 8 13.50 25.99 -1.51
C GLU A 8 12.35 26.71 -0.79
N ALA A 9 11.22 26.89 -1.48
CA ALA A 9 9.98 27.42 -0.89
C ALA A 9 9.40 26.50 0.21
N ASP A 10 9.46 25.18 0.03
CA ASP A 10 8.99 24.23 1.04
C ASP A 10 9.85 24.33 2.31
N LEU A 11 11.17 24.47 2.13
CA LEU A 11 12.10 24.62 3.23
C LEU A 11 11.92 25.96 3.95
N ALA A 12 11.71 27.05 3.21
CA ALA A 12 11.48 28.38 3.78
C ALA A 12 10.27 28.39 4.73
N VAL A 13 9.16 27.76 4.34
CA VAL A 13 7.98 27.62 5.20
C VAL A 13 8.32 26.86 6.48
N LEU A 14 9.05 25.75 6.40
CA LEU A 14 9.43 25.00 7.60
C LEU A 14 10.38 25.79 8.51
N LEU A 15 11.27 26.59 7.93
CA LEU A 15 12.18 27.45 8.67
C LEU A 15 11.45 28.60 9.40
N GLU A 16 10.40 29.17 8.79
CA GLU A 16 9.54 30.15 9.49
C GLU A 16 8.91 29.54 10.74
N PHE A 17 8.32 28.34 10.64
CA PHE A 17 7.76 27.65 11.80
C PHE A 17 8.83 27.26 12.82
N TYR A 18 10.04 26.93 12.37
CA TYR A 18 11.17 26.72 13.27
C TYR A 18 11.53 27.99 14.06
N GLU A 19 11.65 29.14 13.39
CA GLU A 19 12.00 30.41 14.03
C GLU A 19 10.92 30.86 15.01
N MET A 20 9.63 30.71 14.66
CA MET A 20 8.51 30.97 15.58
C MET A 20 8.60 30.10 16.84
N GLY A 21 8.77 28.78 16.68
CA GLY A 21 8.83 27.87 17.82
C GLY A 21 10.03 28.14 18.72
N ARG A 22 11.16 28.54 18.12
CA ARG A 22 12.37 28.94 18.85
C ARG A 22 12.18 30.25 19.60
N ALA A 23 11.49 31.24 19.02
CA ALA A 23 11.21 32.51 19.66
C ALA A 23 10.26 32.34 20.87
N ASP A 24 9.22 31.52 20.72
CA ASP A 24 8.22 31.29 21.76
C ASP A 24 8.73 30.37 22.88
N GLY A 25 9.43 29.29 22.54
CA GLY A 25 9.91 28.28 23.50
C GLY A 25 11.34 28.49 23.98
N GLY A 26 12.09 29.42 23.39
CA GLY A 26 13.46 29.77 23.78
C GLY A 26 14.54 28.72 23.49
N SER A 27 14.22 27.64 22.77
CA SER A 27 15.13 26.52 22.54
C SER A 27 15.10 26.02 21.10
N PHE A 28 16.17 25.32 20.71
CA PHE A 28 16.22 24.61 19.43
C PHE A 28 15.11 23.57 19.32
N ASP A 29 14.85 22.82 20.40
CA ASP A 29 13.86 21.74 20.43
C ASP A 29 12.45 22.26 20.18
N ALA A 30 12.09 23.41 20.77
CA ALA A 30 10.79 24.04 20.54
C ALA A 30 10.61 24.48 19.07
N GLY A 31 11.69 24.96 18.44
CA GLY A 31 11.68 25.28 17.01
C GLY A 31 11.48 24.04 16.13
N ILE A 32 12.28 22.99 16.35
CA ILE A 32 12.16 21.75 15.56
C ILE A 32 10.80 21.10 15.75
N GLU A 33 10.28 21.08 16.98
CA GLU A 33 8.96 20.55 17.27
C GLU A 33 7.89 21.26 16.43
N LEU A 34 7.91 22.59 16.36
CA LEU A 34 6.91 23.34 15.61
C LEU A 34 7.04 23.14 14.10
N ALA A 35 8.27 23.11 13.57
CA ALA A 35 8.51 22.79 12.16
C ALA A 35 8.02 21.38 11.79
N LEU A 36 8.29 20.38 12.64
CA LEU A 36 7.81 19.00 12.43
C LEU A 36 6.28 18.91 12.52
N ARG A 37 5.65 19.61 13.47
CA ARG A 37 4.18 19.70 13.53
C ARG A 37 3.61 20.23 12.22
N ARG A 38 4.17 21.33 11.69
CA ARG A 38 3.74 21.91 10.41
C ARG A 38 3.89 20.94 9.24
N LEU A 39 4.98 20.19 9.22
CA LEU A 39 5.25 19.17 8.20
C LEU A 39 4.21 18.04 8.26
N LEU A 40 3.91 17.51 9.45
CA LEU A 40 3.00 16.39 9.65
C LEU A 40 1.53 16.72 9.37
N VAL A 41 1.14 18.00 9.42
CA VAL A 41 -0.21 18.46 9.08
C VAL A 41 -0.32 19.04 7.67
N SER A 42 0.77 19.02 6.88
CA SER A 42 0.74 19.55 5.51
C SER A 42 -0.12 18.69 4.61
N PRO A 43 -0.96 19.26 3.73
CA PRO A 43 -1.71 18.50 2.73
C PRO A 43 -0.82 17.56 1.91
N GLU A 44 0.36 18.02 1.51
CA GLU A 44 1.35 17.25 0.73
C GLU A 44 1.87 16.02 1.49
N PHE A 45 1.81 16.05 2.83
CA PHE A 45 2.10 14.89 3.68
C PHE A 45 0.87 14.00 3.86
N LEU A 46 -0.30 14.59 4.15
CA LEU A 46 -1.52 13.85 4.49
C LEU A 46 -2.17 13.16 3.28
N VAL A 47 -2.10 13.76 2.10
CA VAL A 47 -2.72 13.26 0.87
C VAL A 47 -1.70 13.11 -0.25
N ARG A 48 -1.97 12.23 -1.21
CA ARG A 48 -1.19 12.06 -2.43
C ARG A 48 -1.83 12.94 -3.49
N ILE A 49 -1.22 14.09 -3.76
CA ILE A 49 -1.69 15.05 -4.75
C ILE A 49 -1.00 14.73 -6.07
N GLU A 50 -1.81 14.57 -7.11
CA GLU A 50 -1.38 14.47 -8.50
C GLU A 50 -2.07 15.63 -9.21
N ALA A 51 -1.28 16.59 -9.69
CA ALA A 51 -1.83 17.81 -10.23
C ALA A 51 -2.11 17.64 -11.72
N ASP A 52 -3.36 17.87 -12.12
CA ASP A 52 -3.71 17.89 -13.53
C ASP A 52 -2.88 18.98 -14.25
N PRO A 53 -2.17 18.65 -15.34
CA PRO A 53 -1.43 19.65 -16.09
C PRO A 53 -2.40 20.72 -16.61
N ALA A 54 -2.10 21.99 -16.35
CA ALA A 54 -2.93 23.11 -16.80
C ALA A 54 -3.11 23.19 -18.34
N THR A 55 -2.29 22.44 -19.08
CA THR A 55 -2.26 22.39 -20.55
C THR A 55 -3.11 21.28 -21.15
N VAL A 56 -3.78 20.46 -20.33
CA VAL A 56 -4.55 19.30 -20.79
C VAL A 56 -6.04 19.57 -20.60
N ASP A 57 -6.82 19.36 -21.66
CA ASP A 57 -8.28 19.51 -21.59
C ASP A 57 -8.89 18.53 -20.57
N PRO A 58 -9.97 18.92 -19.85
CA PRO A 58 -10.65 18.03 -18.92
C PRO A 58 -10.99 16.67 -19.55
N ALA A 59 -10.87 15.60 -18.76
CA ALA A 59 -11.10 14.22 -19.17
C ALA A 59 -10.15 13.66 -20.26
N THR A 60 -9.07 14.37 -20.60
CA THR A 60 -8.02 13.83 -21.47
C THR A 60 -6.98 13.06 -20.64
N PRO A 61 -6.70 11.78 -20.95
CA PRO A 61 -5.64 11.04 -20.28
C PRO A 61 -4.28 11.69 -20.52
N TYR A 62 -3.51 11.88 -19.44
CA TYR A 62 -2.14 12.39 -19.50
C TYR A 62 -1.18 11.45 -18.79
N ARG A 63 0.11 11.59 -19.13
CA ARG A 63 1.18 10.90 -18.42
C ARG A 63 1.51 11.66 -17.14
N VAL A 64 1.54 10.94 -16.03
CA VAL A 64 2.08 11.47 -14.78
C VAL A 64 3.59 11.60 -14.84
N SER A 65 4.14 12.45 -13.98
CA SER A 65 5.58 12.56 -13.77
C SER A 65 6.14 11.27 -13.16
N ASP A 66 7.44 11.06 -13.29
CA ASP A 66 8.07 9.87 -12.72
C ASP A 66 8.05 9.86 -11.18
N PHE A 67 7.99 11.02 -10.51
CA PHE A 67 7.80 11.08 -9.05
C PHE A 67 6.40 10.63 -8.63
N GLU A 68 5.37 11.07 -9.36
CA GLU A 68 4.00 10.60 -9.15
C GLU A 68 3.89 9.10 -9.47
N LEU A 69 4.55 8.62 -10.53
CA LEU A 69 4.61 7.19 -10.86
C LEU A 69 5.28 6.37 -9.75
N ALA A 70 6.43 6.81 -9.23
CA ALA A 70 7.11 6.16 -8.10
C ALA A 70 6.19 6.10 -6.87
N SER A 71 5.49 7.21 -6.57
CA SER A 71 4.53 7.28 -5.48
C SER A 71 3.37 6.29 -5.68
N ARG A 72 2.75 6.28 -6.87
CA ARG A 72 1.67 5.37 -7.22
C ARG A 72 2.08 3.91 -7.05
N LEU A 73 3.23 3.51 -7.61
CA LEU A 73 3.76 2.15 -7.50
C LEU A 73 3.98 1.74 -6.05
N SER A 74 4.60 2.60 -5.25
CA SER A 74 4.97 2.30 -3.87
C SER A 74 3.76 2.15 -2.95
N PHE A 75 2.77 3.02 -3.10
CA PHE A 75 1.55 2.90 -2.31
C PHE A 75 0.63 1.77 -2.81
N PHE A 76 0.66 1.47 -4.10
CA PHE A 76 -0.12 0.37 -4.65
C PHE A 76 0.46 -0.99 -4.25
N LEU A 77 1.77 -1.20 -4.46
CA LEU A 77 2.42 -2.49 -4.23
C LEU A 77 2.87 -2.68 -2.78
N TRP A 78 3.36 -1.64 -2.11
CA TRP A 78 3.96 -1.72 -0.76
C TRP A 78 3.18 -1.02 0.33
N SER A 79 2.14 -0.25 -0.01
CA SER A 79 1.40 0.60 0.95
C SER A 79 2.32 1.48 1.79
N SER A 80 3.42 1.93 1.19
CA SER A 80 4.50 2.65 1.84
C SER A 80 5.10 3.69 0.89
N ILE A 81 6.04 4.48 1.40
CA ILE A 81 6.78 5.46 0.60
C ILE A 81 7.70 4.76 -0.43
N PRO A 82 8.02 5.44 -1.55
CA PRO A 82 9.04 4.96 -2.47
C PRO A 82 10.40 4.81 -1.80
N ASP A 83 11.15 3.81 -2.24
CA ASP A 83 12.53 3.64 -1.83
C ASP A 83 13.48 4.48 -2.69
N ASP A 84 14.74 4.54 -2.26
CA ASP A 84 15.76 5.39 -2.90
C ASP A 84 16.00 5.02 -4.37
N GLU A 85 15.86 3.73 -4.73
CA GLU A 85 16.00 3.28 -6.12
C GLU A 85 14.90 3.85 -7.02
N LEU A 86 13.64 3.78 -6.58
CA LEU A 86 12.53 4.41 -7.31
C LEU A 86 12.67 5.92 -7.39
N LEU A 87 13.06 6.57 -6.29
CA LEU A 87 13.26 8.03 -6.27
C LEU A 87 14.39 8.46 -7.20
N THR A 88 15.49 7.71 -7.24
CA THR A 88 16.63 7.99 -8.12
C THR A 88 16.24 7.84 -9.59
N LEU A 89 15.50 6.79 -9.95
CA LEU A 89 15.02 6.60 -11.32
C LEU A 89 14.02 7.69 -11.71
N ALA A 90 13.19 8.13 -10.77
CA ALA A 90 12.23 9.20 -10.99
C ALA A 90 12.90 10.56 -11.19
N GLU A 91 13.93 10.87 -10.39
CA GLU A 91 14.73 12.08 -10.53
C GLU A 91 15.41 12.17 -11.90
N ARG A 92 15.84 11.02 -12.44
CA ARG A 92 16.46 10.94 -13.78
C ARG A 92 15.45 10.92 -14.93
N GLY A 93 14.15 10.80 -14.65
CA GLY A 93 13.12 10.64 -15.68
C GLY A 93 13.22 9.32 -16.45
N GLU A 94 13.77 8.28 -15.82
CA GLU A 94 14.00 6.96 -16.43
C GLU A 94 12.99 5.90 -15.99
N LEU A 95 12.17 6.18 -14.96
CA LEU A 95 11.25 5.21 -14.37
C LEU A 95 10.12 4.86 -15.33
N SER A 96 9.61 5.83 -16.10
CA SER A 96 8.53 5.61 -17.07
C SER A 96 8.96 4.87 -18.34
N ALA A 97 10.26 4.61 -18.53
CA ALA A 97 10.73 3.78 -19.64
C ALA A 97 10.22 2.33 -19.48
N PRO A 98 9.59 1.71 -20.51
CA PRO A 98 8.88 0.44 -20.35
C PRO A 98 9.70 -0.69 -19.71
N ALA A 99 10.95 -0.88 -20.15
CA ALA A 99 11.82 -1.92 -19.61
C ALA A 99 12.29 -1.62 -18.17
N THR A 100 12.41 -0.34 -17.79
CA THR A 100 12.73 0.05 -16.41
C THR A 100 11.53 -0.13 -15.52
N LEU A 101 10.35 0.30 -15.96
CA LEU A 101 9.10 0.13 -15.23
C LEU A 101 8.81 -1.35 -14.95
N GLU A 102 8.89 -2.22 -15.96
CA GLU A 102 8.66 -3.65 -15.79
C GLU A 102 9.65 -4.26 -14.76
N ARG A 103 10.93 -3.93 -14.88
CA ARG A 103 11.97 -4.40 -13.95
C ARG A 103 11.67 -3.95 -12.52
N GLN A 104 11.29 -2.68 -12.32
CA GLN A 104 10.96 -2.16 -11.00
C GLN A 104 9.70 -2.80 -10.42
N VAL A 105 8.65 -3.00 -11.22
CA VAL A 105 7.43 -3.69 -10.76
C VAL A 105 7.75 -5.11 -10.31
N ARG A 106 8.51 -5.89 -11.10
CA ARG A 106 8.91 -7.26 -10.72
C ARG A 106 9.73 -7.28 -9.44
N ARG A 107 10.71 -6.38 -9.30
CA ARG A 107 11.50 -6.20 -8.07
C ARG A 107 10.60 -5.93 -6.86
N MET A 108 9.65 -5.01 -7.02
CA MET A 108 8.74 -4.61 -5.94
C MET A 108 7.78 -5.73 -5.53
N VAL A 109 7.25 -6.49 -6.49
CA VAL A 109 6.38 -7.64 -6.21
C VAL A 109 7.14 -8.74 -5.44
N ALA A 110 8.43 -8.94 -5.73
CA ALA A 110 9.27 -9.91 -5.03
C ALA A 110 9.69 -9.48 -3.61
N ASP A 111 9.60 -8.19 -3.28
CA ASP A 111 9.93 -7.66 -1.95
C ASP A 111 8.86 -8.05 -0.91
N PRO A 112 9.22 -8.43 0.34
CA PRO A 112 8.25 -8.80 1.37
C PRO A 112 7.15 -7.76 1.64
N ARG A 113 7.42 -6.46 1.42
CA ARG A 113 6.43 -5.38 1.54
C ARG A 113 5.25 -5.54 0.59
N SER A 114 5.40 -6.32 -0.50
CA SER A 114 4.32 -6.65 -1.43
C SER A 114 3.16 -7.41 -0.80
N GLY A 115 3.36 -8.03 0.37
CA GLY A 115 2.25 -8.66 1.11
C GLY A 115 1.14 -7.67 1.50
N SER A 116 1.44 -6.37 1.53
CA SER A 116 0.43 -5.33 1.72
C SER A 116 -0.55 -5.21 0.54
N LEU A 117 -0.13 -5.53 -0.69
CA LEU A 117 -1.02 -5.60 -1.84
C LEU A 117 -2.10 -6.66 -1.59
N THR A 118 -1.73 -7.83 -1.06
CA THR A 118 -2.67 -8.90 -0.72
C THR A 118 -3.68 -8.44 0.34
N SER A 119 -3.22 -7.97 1.50
CA SER A 119 -4.11 -7.57 2.60
C SER A 119 -4.95 -6.32 2.30
N ASN A 120 -4.47 -5.45 1.41
CA ASN A 120 -5.21 -4.26 0.99
C ASN A 120 -6.12 -4.49 -0.21
N PHE A 121 -5.56 -4.91 -1.33
CA PHE A 121 -6.31 -5.11 -2.56
C PHE A 121 -7.25 -6.30 -2.47
N ALA A 122 -6.75 -7.50 -2.15
CA ALA A 122 -7.62 -8.69 -2.06
C ALA A 122 -8.60 -8.57 -0.90
N GLY A 123 -8.15 -8.05 0.24
CA GLY A 123 -9.01 -7.81 1.40
C GLY A 123 -10.19 -6.87 1.12
N GLN A 124 -10.01 -5.87 0.25
CA GLN A 124 -11.09 -4.98 -0.19
C GLN A 124 -11.91 -5.57 -1.33
N TRP A 125 -11.25 -6.10 -2.37
CA TRP A 125 -11.90 -6.63 -3.57
C TRP A 125 -12.81 -7.82 -3.25
N LEU A 126 -12.31 -8.78 -2.48
CA LEU A 126 -13.05 -9.98 -2.04
C LEU A 126 -13.85 -9.73 -0.75
N GLN A 127 -13.84 -8.49 -0.23
CA GLN A 127 -14.54 -8.12 1.00
C GLN A 127 -14.16 -8.97 2.22
N LEU A 128 -12.93 -9.51 2.29
CA LEU A 128 -12.48 -10.35 3.41
C LEU A 128 -12.57 -9.61 4.75
N ARG A 129 -12.40 -8.29 4.74
CA ARG A 129 -12.56 -7.44 5.93
C ARG A 129 -13.98 -7.49 6.52
N ASN A 130 -14.99 -7.69 5.67
CA ASN A 130 -16.37 -7.80 6.11
C ASN A 130 -16.61 -9.13 6.83
N LEU A 131 -15.82 -10.18 6.55
CA LEU A 131 -15.95 -11.45 7.25
C LEU A 131 -15.78 -11.26 8.75
N ALA A 132 -14.92 -10.36 9.23
CA ALA A 132 -14.82 -10.04 10.66
C ALA A 132 -16.13 -9.52 11.28
N THR A 133 -17.02 -8.95 10.47
CA THR A 133 -18.30 -8.36 10.91
C THR A 133 -19.51 -9.27 10.71
N VAL A 134 -19.35 -10.41 10.01
CA VAL A 134 -20.45 -11.34 9.76
C VAL A 134 -20.88 -11.97 11.08
N VAL A 135 -22.12 -11.65 11.48
CA VAL A 135 -22.80 -12.20 12.65
C VAL A 135 -22.78 -13.72 12.56
N ARG A 136 -22.28 -14.38 13.61
CA ARG A 136 -22.26 -15.84 13.67
C ARG A 136 -23.69 -16.37 13.47
N PRO A 137 -23.90 -17.35 12.60
CA PRO A 137 -25.20 -18.00 12.54
C PRO A 137 -25.52 -18.57 13.93
N GLY A 138 -26.78 -18.46 14.35
CA GLY A 138 -27.23 -18.95 15.65
C GLY A 138 -27.04 -20.46 15.81
N ASP A 139 -27.26 -20.97 17.01
CA ASP A 139 -27.18 -22.41 17.25
C ASP A 139 -28.08 -23.20 16.28
N PRO A 140 -27.60 -24.34 15.76
CA PRO A 140 -26.37 -25.06 16.12
C PRO A 140 -25.12 -24.70 15.29
N TYR A 141 -25.21 -23.76 14.35
CA TYR A 141 -24.15 -23.50 13.36
C TYR A 141 -22.97 -22.69 13.93
N SER A 142 -23.18 -22.03 15.07
CA SER A 142 -22.17 -21.25 15.80
C SER A 142 -20.94 -22.08 16.21
N LEU A 143 -21.12 -23.39 16.48
CA LEU A 143 -20.04 -24.31 16.86
C LEU A 143 -19.20 -24.75 15.66
N ALA A 144 -19.81 -24.83 14.48
CA ALA A 144 -19.11 -25.20 13.24
C ALA A 144 -18.29 -24.03 12.69
N PHE A 145 -18.79 -22.79 12.86
CA PHE A 145 -18.19 -21.55 12.37
C PHE A 145 -17.85 -20.59 13.52
N ASP A 146 -16.65 -20.79 14.07
CA ASP A 146 -16.08 -20.00 15.14
C ASP A 146 -15.03 -18.99 14.62
N GLU A 147 -14.50 -18.15 15.51
CA GLU A 147 -13.54 -17.11 15.11
C GLU A 147 -12.21 -17.69 14.59
N THR A 148 -11.80 -18.85 15.11
CA THR A 148 -10.56 -19.51 14.64
C THR A 148 -10.69 -19.97 13.18
N LEU A 149 -11.83 -20.57 12.81
CA LEU A 149 -12.11 -20.95 11.43
C LEU A 149 -12.21 -19.73 10.52
N ARG A 150 -12.86 -18.66 10.98
CA ARG A 150 -12.98 -17.41 10.21
C ARG A 150 -11.61 -16.83 9.85
N GLN A 151 -10.72 -16.69 10.83
CA GLN A 151 -9.36 -16.20 10.58
C GLN A 151 -8.58 -17.13 9.65
N ALA A 152 -8.75 -18.45 9.81
CA ALA A 152 -8.12 -19.41 8.91
C ALA A 152 -8.61 -19.25 7.46
N MET A 153 -9.92 -19.07 7.22
CA MET A 153 -10.48 -18.84 5.87
C MET A 153 -9.99 -17.53 5.24
N ILE A 154 -9.86 -16.47 6.03
CA ILE A 154 -9.28 -15.20 5.57
C ILE A 154 -7.83 -15.43 5.14
N GLN A 155 -7.03 -16.04 6.01
CA GLN A 155 -5.63 -16.32 5.74
C GLN A 155 -5.44 -17.25 4.53
N GLU A 156 -6.27 -18.28 4.37
CA GLU A 156 -6.31 -19.14 3.20
C GLU A 156 -6.47 -18.32 1.92
N THR A 157 -7.47 -17.43 1.89
CA THR A 157 -7.77 -16.61 0.71
C THR A 157 -6.65 -15.62 0.41
N GLU A 158 -6.06 -15.02 1.44
CA GLU A 158 -4.91 -14.11 1.30
C GLU A 158 -3.68 -14.85 0.77
N LEU A 159 -3.33 -16.01 1.34
CA LEU A 159 -2.20 -16.82 0.86
C LEU A 159 -2.42 -17.30 -0.58
N PHE A 160 -3.65 -17.68 -0.92
CA PHE A 160 -3.98 -18.07 -2.28
C PHE A 160 -3.77 -16.93 -3.27
N PHE A 161 -4.32 -15.74 -3.01
CA PHE A 161 -4.13 -14.56 -3.85
C PHE A 161 -2.64 -14.17 -3.94
N ASP A 162 -1.93 -14.12 -2.82
CA ASP A 162 -0.50 -13.82 -2.76
C ASP A 162 0.31 -14.79 -3.63
N SER A 163 -0.05 -16.08 -3.61
CA SER A 163 0.61 -17.10 -4.43
C SER A 163 0.42 -16.86 -5.93
N VAL A 164 -0.73 -16.34 -6.36
CA VAL A 164 -0.98 -16.03 -7.77
C VAL A 164 -0.12 -14.85 -8.20
N VAL A 165 -0.09 -13.79 -7.41
CA VAL A 165 0.67 -12.57 -7.70
C VAL A 165 2.18 -12.81 -7.67
N ARG A 166 2.69 -13.41 -6.59
CA ARG A 166 4.15 -13.57 -6.40
C ARG A 166 4.79 -14.54 -7.38
N ASN A 167 4.04 -15.54 -7.82
CA ASN A 167 4.56 -16.55 -8.74
C ASN A 167 4.20 -16.26 -10.20
N ASP A 168 3.72 -15.04 -10.51
CA ASP A 168 3.34 -14.62 -11.88
C ASP A 168 2.39 -15.63 -12.55
N ARG A 169 1.42 -16.15 -11.77
CA ARG A 169 0.45 -17.14 -12.25
C ARG A 169 -0.65 -16.47 -13.06
N SER A 170 -1.36 -17.29 -13.82
CA SER A 170 -2.54 -16.85 -14.55
C SER A 170 -3.59 -16.29 -13.60
N VAL A 171 -4.17 -15.13 -13.93
CA VAL A 171 -5.31 -14.58 -13.20
C VAL A 171 -6.52 -15.53 -13.23
N PHE A 172 -6.62 -16.40 -14.23
CA PHE A 172 -7.67 -17.43 -14.30
C PHE A 172 -7.52 -18.50 -13.20
N ASP A 173 -6.35 -18.64 -12.58
CA ASP A 173 -6.17 -19.54 -11.44
C ASP A 173 -7.08 -19.12 -10.28
N LEU A 174 -7.38 -17.82 -10.13
CA LEU A 174 -8.34 -17.33 -9.13
C LEU A 174 -9.77 -17.90 -9.30
N LEU A 175 -10.09 -18.46 -10.47
CA LEU A 175 -11.39 -19.06 -10.77
C LEU A 175 -11.33 -20.58 -10.95
N THR A 176 -10.16 -21.14 -11.26
CA THR A 176 -10.02 -22.51 -11.76
C THR A 176 -9.02 -23.36 -11.00
N ALA A 177 -8.28 -22.79 -10.04
CA ALA A 177 -7.32 -23.56 -9.25
C ALA A 177 -7.99 -24.72 -8.51
N ASP A 178 -7.33 -25.87 -8.52
CA ASP A 178 -7.70 -27.10 -7.82
C ASP A 178 -6.92 -27.29 -6.52
N TYR A 179 -6.25 -26.23 -6.04
CA TYR A 179 -5.44 -26.21 -4.82
C TYR A 179 -5.77 -24.98 -3.97
N THR A 180 -5.44 -25.07 -2.68
CA THR A 180 -5.57 -23.97 -1.71
C THR A 180 -4.54 -24.12 -0.59
N PHE A 181 -4.53 -23.19 0.37
CA PHE A 181 -3.61 -23.15 1.50
C PHE A 181 -4.35 -23.52 2.79
N LEU A 182 -4.07 -24.71 3.33
CA LEU A 182 -4.79 -25.27 4.47
C LEU A 182 -3.92 -25.33 5.73
N ASN A 183 -4.53 -25.05 6.86
CA ASN A 183 -4.05 -25.49 8.17
C ASN A 183 -4.96 -26.62 8.70
N GLU A 184 -4.59 -27.23 9.84
CA GLU A 184 -5.35 -28.34 10.44
C GLU A 184 -6.85 -27.99 10.65
N ARG A 185 -7.14 -26.76 11.08
CA ARG A 185 -8.52 -26.30 11.33
C ARG A 185 -9.37 -26.27 10.05
N LEU A 186 -8.81 -25.78 8.95
CA LEU A 186 -9.47 -25.76 7.63
C LEU A 186 -9.57 -27.15 7.03
N ALA A 187 -8.52 -27.96 7.15
CA ALA A 187 -8.52 -29.33 6.66
C ALA A 187 -9.64 -30.14 7.31
N GLY A 188 -9.81 -30.02 8.63
CA GLY A 188 -10.94 -30.61 9.34
C GLY A 188 -12.30 -30.05 8.89
N HIS A 189 -12.38 -28.76 8.55
CA HIS A 189 -13.63 -28.14 8.08
C HIS A 189 -14.01 -28.60 6.65
N TYR A 190 -13.04 -28.70 5.75
CA TYR A 190 -13.26 -29.14 4.36
C TYR A 190 -13.17 -30.66 4.17
N ASN A 191 -12.94 -31.42 5.23
CA ASN A 191 -12.74 -32.87 5.22
C ASN A 191 -11.55 -33.31 4.33
N VAL A 192 -10.46 -32.55 4.34
CA VAL A 192 -9.22 -32.90 3.66
C VAL A 192 -8.38 -33.78 4.58
N PRO A 193 -8.11 -35.05 4.22
CA PRO A 193 -7.35 -35.95 5.07
C PRO A 193 -5.84 -35.67 4.99
N ASN A 194 -5.10 -36.10 6.01
CA ASN A 194 -3.63 -36.13 6.06
C ASN A 194 -2.93 -34.74 5.97
N VAL A 195 -3.47 -33.73 6.66
CA VAL A 195 -2.86 -32.40 6.85
C VAL A 195 -2.24 -32.30 8.24
#